data_AF-A0A1G6MLK8-F1
#
_entry.id   AF-A0A1G6MLK8-F1
#
_cell.length_a   1.000
_cell.length_b   1.000
_cell.length_c   1.000
_cell.angle_alpha   90.00
_cell.angle_beta   90.00
_cell.angle_gamma   90.00
#
_symmetry.space_group_name_H-M   'P 1'
#
loop_
_entity.id
_entity.type
_entity.pdbx_description
1 polymer ?
#
loop_
_entity_poly.entity_id
_entity_poly.type
_entity_poly.pdbx_seq_one_letter_code
_entity_poly.pdbx_strand_id
1 'polypeptide(L)'
;MTGLWITLRIVGTAIGALFLLLAVSFLLTEVLFLPAALMVAIAWPLLYFSLAVPILKRHNGAAAATGSQAGNRPGATFLNLVIGVAAPFAFLVLVGLVDVTVHYDELEAYESESVTSVQATPVLPPPHAAADNNGAPGSPTFSESMVRAHGTSKDHKGGQSNVRFVAGTDDAEKVKALQKQCVQHYLEQTEAAYCYGYANDADYALTTIEWDAKFDESAYGGGRPCWIVYGGQPLSGPPATETSKEPSEYTRTGCPGTVRFPGQLAPAPAAIPAAPDGPPAPAVPAHNPCALLEPAALVAGGFEERTAAAGGAPDEFARGDTRATYACGNADSGVVIEIDLFTTPEAARAQAEDATNTQQTFLLATGTRIPFDATRGGAKIINTELGISRISWANGPYSVQLDVMSDPVITGLTPKHPFERIDAMLDATVEHADQLLSSGNW
;
A
#
# COMPACT_ATOMS: atom_id res chain seq x y z
N MET A 1 43.93 37.50 2.73
CA MET A 1 43.22 36.39 2.04
C MET A 1 43.75 34.99 2.38
N THR A 2 45.00 34.83 2.86
CA THR A 2 45.59 33.51 3.19
C THR A 2 44.92 32.79 4.37
N GLY A 3 44.45 33.51 5.39
CA GLY A 3 43.80 32.91 6.58
C GLY A 3 42.51 32.16 6.27
N LEU A 4 41.58 32.77 5.52
CA LEU A 4 40.28 32.18 5.17
C LEU A 4 40.41 30.86 4.40
N TRP A 5 41.36 30.79 3.47
CA TRP A 5 41.63 29.57 2.70
C TRP A 5 42.21 28.44 3.54
N ILE A 6 43.00 28.75 4.56
CA ILE A 6 43.51 27.75 5.51
C ILE A 6 42.34 27.22 6.36
N THR A 7 41.48 28.11 6.86
CA THR A 7 40.30 27.71 7.65
C THR A 7 39.35 26.82 6.85
N LEU A 8 39.02 27.17 5.60
CA LEU A 8 38.16 26.36 4.73
C LEU A 8 38.74 24.96 4.46
N ARG A 9 40.06 24.82 4.37
CA ARG A 9 40.71 23.51 4.21
C ARG A 9 40.58 22.65 5.45
N ILE A 10 40.87 23.22 6.61
CA ILE A 10 40.77 22.50 7.90
C ILE A 10 39.33 22.01 8.10
N VAL A 11 38.34 22.87 7.84
CA VAL A 11 36.92 22.52 7.92
C VAL A 11 36.57 21.43 6.91
N GLY A 12 36.97 21.57 5.64
CA GLY A 12 36.70 20.57 4.60
C GLY A 12 37.32 19.20 4.92
N THR A 13 38.55 19.17 5.45
CA THR A 13 39.19 17.91 5.88
C THR A 13 38.46 17.29 7.06
N ALA A 14 38.09 18.08 8.07
CA ALA A 14 37.38 17.58 9.25
C ALA A 14 36.01 16.99 8.88
N ILE A 15 35.25 17.69 8.03
CA ILE A 15 33.95 17.21 7.54
C ILE A 15 34.15 15.94 6.70
N GLY A 16 35.07 15.96 5.72
CA GLY A 16 35.34 14.79 4.89
C GLY A 16 35.74 13.55 5.69
N ALA A 17 36.57 13.70 6.73
CA ALA A 17 36.96 12.61 7.61
C ALA A 17 35.78 12.07 8.43
N LEU A 18 34.90 12.94 8.92
CA LEU A 18 33.68 12.54 9.63
C LEU A 18 32.76 11.69 8.74
N PHE A 19 32.50 12.13 7.50
CA PHE A 19 31.70 11.36 6.54
C PHE A 19 32.32 9.99 6.23
N LEU A 20 33.65 9.92 6.13
CA LEU A 20 34.35 8.65 5.92
C LEU A 20 34.22 7.70 7.13
N LEU A 21 34.32 8.23 8.36
CA LEU A 21 34.12 7.45 9.58
C LEU A 21 32.69 6.93 9.71
N LEU A 22 31.69 7.75 9.36
CA LEU A 22 30.29 7.34 9.32
C LEU A 22 30.09 6.23 8.27
N ALA A 23 30.68 6.36 7.08
CA ALA A 23 30.62 5.33 6.06
C ALA A 23 31.19 3.98 6.55
N VAL A 24 32.34 4.01 7.24
CA VAL A 24 32.92 2.80 7.85
C VAL A 24 31.99 2.23 8.92
N SER A 25 31.37 3.09 9.75
CA SER A 25 30.40 2.64 10.75
C SER A 25 29.21 1.92 10.12
N PHE A 26 28.67 2.44 9.01
CA PHE A 26 27.58 1.80 8.27
C PHE A 26 27.99 0.46 7.64
N LEU A 27 29.21 0.38 7.08
CA LEU A 27 29.74 -0.86 6.53
C LEU A 27 29.96 -1.93 7.61
N LEU A 28 30.31 -1.53 8.84
CA LEU A 28 30.52 -2.45 9.96
C LEU A 28 29.22 -3.00 10.55
N THR A 29 28.08 -2.34 10.33
CA THR A 29 26.78 -2.79 10.83
C THR A 29 26.06 -3.75 9.89
N GLU A 30 26.60 -4.04 8.70
CA GLU A 30 26.01 -4.91 7.65
C GLU A 30 24.59 -4.55 7.15
N VAL A 31 23.89 -3.57 7.76
CA VAL A 31 22.47 -3.32 7.45
C VAL A 31 22.24 -2.45 6.22
N LEU A 32 23.15 -1.55 5.80
CA LEU A 32 22.85 -0.56 4.75
C LEU A 32 24.10 -0.15 3.94
N PHE A 33 24.28 -0.73 2.74
CA PHE A 33 25.37 -0.41 1.82
C PHE A 33 25.20 0.96 1.12
N LEU A 34 23.97 1.32 0.75
CA LEU A 34 23.66 2.56 0.02
C LEU A 34 24.02 3.85 0.78
N PRO A 35 23.68 4.01 2.09
CA PRO A 35 24.12 5.16 2.87
C PRO A 35 25.64 5.26 2.99
N ALA A 36 26.35 4.14 3.14
CA ALA A 36 27.81 4.14 3.19
C ALA A 36 28.42 4.66 1.87
N ALA A 37 27.90 4.20 0.73
CA ALA A 37 28.33 4.66 -0.59
C ALA A 37 28.09 6.17 -0.78
N LEU A 38 26.93 6.68 -0.36
CA LEU A 38 26.61 8.11 -0.40
C LEU A 38 27.58 8.94 0.46
N MET A 39 27.88 8.46 1.67
CA MET A 39 28.79 9.13 2.60
C MET A 39 30.22 9.19 2.04
N VAL A 40 30.69 8.12 1.38
CA VAL A 40 31.99 8.11 0.67
C VAL A 40 32.00 9.12 -0.48
N ALA A 41 30.92 9.20 -1.25
CA ALA A 41 30.83 10.13 -2.38
C ALA A 41 30.83 11.60 -1.95
N ILE A 42 30.30 11.92 -0.76
CA ILE A 42 30.38 13.27 -0.17
C ILE A 42 31.77 13.53 0.43
N ALA A 43 32.35 12.54 1.12
CA ALA A 43 33.67 12.65 1.74
C ALA A 43 34.78 12.91 0.71
N TRP A 44 34.72 12.22 -0.42
CA TRP A 44 35.78 12.22 -1.44
C TRP A 44 36.12 13.61 -2.00
N PRO A 45 35.19 14.42 -2.54
CA PRO A 45 35.51 15.74 -3.07
C PRO A 45 36.05 16.66 -1.97
N LEU A 46 35.49 16.59 -0.74
CA LEU A 46 35.96 17.40 0.39
C LEU A 46 37.41 17.09 0.76
N LEU A 47 37.78 15.82 0.82
CA LEU A 47 39.14 15.37 1.07
C LEU A 47 40.08 15.71 -0.10
N TYR A 48 39.63 15.51 -1.34
CA TYR A 48 40.42 15.81 -2.53
C TYR A 48 40.78 17.30 -2.64
N PHE A 49 39.80 18.20 -2.48
CA PHE A 49 40.04 19.64 -2.53
C PHE A 49 40.86 20.16 -1.35
N SER A 50 40.70 19.56 -0.16
CA SER A 50 41.42 20.00 1.04
C SER A 50 42.85 19.48 1.14
N LEU A 51 43.13 18.25 0.66
CA LEU A 51 44.44 17.58 0.79
C LEU A 51 45.25 17.53 -0.51
N ALA A 52 44.64 17.19 -1.65
CA ALA A 52 45.38 16.91 -2.89
C ALA A 52 45.71 18.18 -3.70
N VAL A 53 44.74 19.10 -3.83
CA VAL A 53 44.93 20.37 -4.56
C VAL A 53 46.10 21.23 -4.04
N PRO A 54 46.33 21.39 -2.72
CA PRO A 54 47.49 22.12 -2.21
C PRO A 54 48.83 21.50 -2.61
N ILE A 55 48.91 20.16 -2.60
CA ILE A 55 50.12 19.40 -2.94
C ILE A 55 50.40 19.56 -4.44
N LEU A 56 49.39 19.38 -5.29
CA LEU A 56 49.49 19.60 -6.74
C LEU A 56 49.93 21.03 -7.07
N LYS A 57 49.38 22.04 -6.39
CA LYS A 57 49.78 23.44 -6.57
C LYS A 57 51.23 23.68 -6.17
N ARG A 58 51.72 23.02 -5.11
CA ARG A 58 53.11 23.13 -4.66
C ARG A 58 54.10 22.48 -5.64
N HIS A 59 53.77 21.31 -6.18
CA HIS A 59 54.60 20.64 -7.19
C HIS A 59 54.65 21.42 -8.51
N ASN A 60 53.51 21.92 -8.98
CA ASN A 60 53.46 22.71 -10.22
C ASN A 60 54.15 24.09 -10.06
N GLY A 61 54.10 24.69 -8.87
CA GLY A 61 54.81 25.93 -8.57
C GLY A 61 56.34 25.75 -8.49
N ALA A 62 56.82 24.60 -8.00
CA ALA A 62 58.25 24.29 -7.95
C ALA A 62 58.85 24.04 -9.34
N ALA A 63 58.11 23.39 -10.25
CA ALA A 63 58.53 23.15 -11.63
C ALA A 63 58.65 24.44 -12.46
N ALA A 64 57.78 25.43 -12.21
CA ALA A 64 57.84 26.74 -12.87
C ALA A 64 59.06 27.58 -12.46
N ALA A 65 59.60 27.36 -11.24
CA ALA A 65 60.79 28.07 -10.77
C ALA A 65 62.11 27.54 -11.36
N THR A 66 62.11 26.32 -11.94
CA THR A 66 63.30 25.68 -12.52
C THR A 66 63.54 25.95 -14.01
N GLY A 67 62.79 26.87 -14.64
CA GLY A 67 63.12 27.40 -15.98
C GLY A 67 63.01 26.42 -17.16
N SER A 68 62.37 25.27 -17.00
CA SER A 68 62.12 24.35 -18.12
C SER A 68 60.93 24.86 -18.96
N GLN A 69 61.23 25.42 -20.14
CA GLN A 69 60.26 25.68 -21.20
C GLN A 69 59.70 24.35 -21.76
N ALA A 70 58.81 23.71 -21.02
CA ALA A 70 57.99 22.62 -21.56
C ALA A 70 56.65 23.20 -22.01
N GLY A 71 56.34 23.05 -23.30
CA GLY A 71 55.23 23.70 -24.00
C GLY A 71 53.88 23.60 -23.29
N ASN A 72 53.18 24.73 -23.24
CA ASN A 72 51.80 24.88 -22.78
C ASN A 72 50.86 23.87 -23.44
N ARG A 73 50.59 22.75 -22.77
CA ARG A 73 49.38 21.94 -23.01
C ARG A 73 48.42 22.15 -21.83
N PRO A 74 47.47 23.11 -21.93
CA PRO A 74 46.47 23.36 -20.88
C PRO A 74 45.53 22.17 -20.60
N GLY A 75 45.60 21.08 -21.39
CA GLY A 75 44.73 19.91 -21.24
C GLY A 75 45.04 19.01 -20.03
N ALA A 76 46.29 18.88 -19.59
CA ALA A 76 46.64 17.87 -18.56
C ALA A 76 46.14 18.26 -17.15
N THR A 77 46.16 19.54 -16.82
CA THR A 77 45.71 20.05 -15.51
C THR A 77 44.20 19.99 -15.37
N PHE A 78 43.48 20.27 -16.46
CA PHE A 78 42.02 20.16 -16.50
C PHE A 78 41.56 18.70 -16.43
N LEU A 79 42.23 17.81 -17.16
CA LEU A 79 41.91 16.37 -17.14
C LEU A 79 42.09 15.75 -15.74
N ASN A 80 43.15 16.09 -15.02
CA ASN A 80 43.35 15.60 -13.64
C ASN A 80 42.33 16.16 -12.64
N LEU A 81 41.84 17.39 -12.86
CA LEU A 81 40.77 17.98 -12.06
C LEU A 81 39.43 17.27 -12.32
N VAL A 82 39.11 17.01 -13.59
CA VAL A 82 37.89 16.31 -14.01
C VAL A 82 37.91 14.86 -13.52
N ILE A 83 39.03 14.14 -13.63
CA ILE A 83 39.16 12.77 -13.11
C ILE A 83 38.95 12.72 -11.60
N GLY A 84 39.54 13.65 -10.84
CA GLY A 84 39.40 13.70 -9.38
C GLY A 84 37.97 13.94 -8.88
N VAL A 85 37.14 14.63 -9.67
CA VAL A 85 35.75 14.96 -9.32
C VAL A 85 34.75 13.96 -9.92
N ALA A 86 34.97 13.50 -11.16
CA ALA A 86 34.02 12.65 -11.88
C ALA A 86 34.14 11.15 -11.55
N ALA A 87 35.34 10.67 -11.18
CA ALA A 87 35.56 9.27 -10.82
C ALA A 87 34.63 8.73 -9.71
N PRO A 88 34.38 9.43 -8.58
CA PRO A 88 33.47 8.94 -7.55
C PRO A 88 32.00 8.92 -7.98
N PHE A 89 31.57 9.84 -8.85
CA PHE A 89 30.20 9.81 -9.40
C PHE A 89 30.02 8.67 -10.40
N ALA A 90 31.02 8.41 -11.25
CA ALA A 90 31.02 7.24 -12.12
C ALA A 90 31.01 5.94 -11.29
N PHE A 91 31.76 5.89 -10.19
CA PHE A 91 31.74 4.75 -9.26
C PHE A 91 30.36 4.58 -8.60
N LEU A 92 29.70 5.65 -8.15
CA LEU A 92 28.34 5.58 -7.60
C LEU A 92 27.31 5.05 -8.62
N VAL A 93 27.37 5.51 -9.87
CA VAL A 93 26.46 5.04 -10.92
C VAL A 93 26.71 3.57 -11.23
N LEU A 94 27.98 3.15 -11.27
CA LEU A 94 28.36 1.77 -11.56
C LEU A 94 28.00 0.84 -10.38
N VAL A 95 28.19 1.30 -9.14
CA VAL A 95 27.78 0.57 -7.94
C VAL A 95 26.27 0.50 -7.82
N GLY A 96 25.52 1.58 -8.09
CA GLY A 96 24.06 1.54 -8.12
C GLY A 96 23.51 0.61 -9.21
N LEU A 97 24.13 0.58 -10.39
CA LEU A 97 23.76 -0.36 -11.45
C LEU A 97 24.09 -1.81 -11.08
N VAL A 98 25.22 -2.06 -10.41
CA VAL A 98 25.59 -3.41 -9.95
C VAL A 98 24.70 -3.85 -8.79
N ASP A 99 24.33 -2.95 -7.87
CA ASP A 99 23.43 -3.25 -6.76
C ASP A 99 22.02 -3.58 -7.26
N VAL A 100 21.50 -2.79 -8.22
CA VAL A 100 20.22 -3.06 -8.89
C VAL A 100 20.23 -4.36 -9.69
N THR A 101 21.37 -4.80 -10.20
CA THR A 101 21.45 -6.03 -11.01
C THR A 101 21.82 -7.29 -10.22
N VAL A 102 22.53 -7.15 -9.09
CA VAL A 102 22.93 -8.27 -8.22
C VAL A 102 21.89 -8.55 -7.15
N HIS A 103 21.23 -7.52 -6.60
CA HIS A 103 20.13 -7.70 -5.64
C HIS A 103 18.74 -7.74 -6.30
N TYR A 104 18.64 -7.77 -7.63
CA TYR A 104 17.33 -7.95 -8.30
C TYR A 104 16.74 -9.34 -8.00
N ASP A 105 17.58 -10.38 -8.08
CA ASP A 105 17.19 -11.76 -7.77
C ASP A 105 17.00 -11.98 -6.26
N GLU A 106 17.66 -11.18 -5.41
CA GLU A 106 17.54 -11.24 -3.95
C GLU A 106 16.36 -10.41 -3.42
N LEU A 107 15.90 -9.38 -4.14
CA LEU A 107 14.65 -8.67 -3.86
C LEU A 107 13.42 -9.52 -4.17
N GLU A 108 13.44 -10.34 -5.23
CA GLU A 108 12.43 -11.39 -5.44
C GLU A 108 12.50 -12.49 -4.37
N ALA A 109 13.70 -12.80 -3.85
CA ALA A 109 13.87 -13.77 -2.77
C ALA A 109 13.45 -13.23 -1.39
N TYR A 110 13.65 -11.93 -1.10
CA TYR A 110 13.29 -11.30 0.18
C TYR A 110 11.77 -11.07 0.32
N GLU A 111 11.05 -10.92 -0.80
CA GLU A 111 9.59 -11.02 -0.83
C GLU A 111 9.10 -12.46 -0.55
N SER A 112 9.97 -13.46 -0.66
CA SER A 112 9.69 -14.86 -0.30
C SER A 112 10.22 -15.32 1.07
N GLU A 113 11.25 -14.67 1.64
CA GLU A 113 11.95 -15.14 2.86
C GLU A 113 11.67 -14.35 4.15
N SER A 114 10.85 -13.29 4.13
CA SER A 114 10.39 -12.63 5.38
C SER A 114 9.26 -13.38 6.10
N VAL A 115 8.87 -14.57 5.63
CA VAL A 115 8.00 -15.51 6.38
C VAL A 115 8.89 -16.44 7.21
N THR A 116 9.17 -16.06 8.45
CA THR A 116 9.61 -17.04 9.45
C THR A 116 8.43 -17.97 9.72
N SER A 117 8.37 -19.05 8.95
CA SER A 117 7.44 -20.16 9.13
C SER A 117 7.68 -20.80 10.50
N VAL A 118 6.84 -20.47 11.48
CA VAL A 118 6.61 -21.36 12.61
C VAL A 118 5.72 -22.47 12.08
N GLN A 119 6.35 -23.54 11.60
CA GLN A 119 5.68 -24.76 11.17
C GLN A 119 4.87 -25.34 12.34
N ALA A 120 3.57 -25.04 12.38
CA ALA A 120 2.64 -25.65 13.31
C ALA A 120 2.61 -27.16 13.04
N THR A 121 3.08 -27.94 14.01
CA THR A 121 2.95 -29.39 14.01
C THR A 121 1.45 -29.74 14.03
N PRO A 122 0.96 -30.69 13.23
CA PRO A 122 -0.44 -31.11 13.30
C PRO A 122 -0.69 -31.83 14.64
N VAL A 123 -1.21 -31.10 15.62
CA VAL A 123 -1.70 -31.68 16.86
C VAL A 123 -3.11 -32.20 16.59
N LEU A 124 -3.27 -33.52 16.57
CA LEU A 124 -4.58 -34.17 16.63
C LEU A 124 -5.37 -33.60 17.82
N PRO A 125 -6.67 -33.27 17.66
CA PRO A 125 -7.49 -32.83 18.79
C PRO A 125 -7.67 -33.98 19.80
N PRO A 126 -7.45 -33.75 21.11
CA PRO A 126 -7.88 -34.71 22.13
C PRO A 126 -9.41 -34.67 22.26
N PRO A 127 -10.03 -35.78 22.72
CA PRO A 127 -11.48 -35.89 22.82
C PRO A 127 -12.04 -34.94 23.89
N HIS A 128 -13.20 -34.38 23.58
CA HIS A 128 -14.04 -33.52 24.40
C HIS A 128 -13.84 -33.68 25.92
N ALA A 129 -13.32 -32.62 26.56
CA ALA A 129 -13.57 -32.35 27.97
C ALA A 129 -14.59 -31.22 28.06
N ALA A 130 -15.78 -31.55 28.56
CA ALA A 130 -16.78 -30.57 28.94
C ALA A 130 -16.19 -29.66 30.03
N ALA A 131 -16.12 -28.36 29.76
CA ALA A 131 -15.76 -27.37 30.76
C ALA A 131 -17.01 -26.88 31.50
N ASP A 132 -16.89 -26.88 32.81
CA ASP A 132 -17.91 -26.60 33.82
C ASP A 132 -18.59 -25.23 33.64
N ASN A 133 -19.92 -25.27 33.53
CA ASN A 133 -20.79 -24.12 33.70
C ASN A 133 -21.00 -23.87 35.19
N ASN A 134 -20.24 -22.95 35.80
CA ASN A 134 -20.64 -22.30 37.05
C ASN A 134 -19.96 -20.92 37.22
N GLY A 135 -20.53 -19.92 36.55
CA GLY A 135 -20.32 -18.49 36.79
C GLY A 135 -21.48 -17.72 36.14
N ALA A 136 -21.96 -16.65 36.77
CA ALA A 136 -22.99 -15.75 36.23
C ALA A 136 -22.75 -15.44 34.73
N PRO A 137 -23.78 -15.24 33.88
CA PRO A 137 -23.63 -15.26 32.41
C PRO A 137 -22.53 -14.29 31.99
N GLY A 138 -21.34 -14.85 31.77
CA GLY A 138 -20.11 -14.10 31.69
C GLY A 138 -20.01 -13.46 30.32
N SER A 139 -19.67 -12.18 30.28
CA SER A 139 -19.29 -11.54 29.03
C SER A 139 -18.21 -12.38 28.34
N PRO A 140 -18.34 -12.67 27.04
CA PRO A 140 -17.37 -13.50 26.33
C PRO A 140 -15.98 -12.85 26.38
N THR A 141 -14.94 -13.66 26.57
CA THR A 141 -13.54 -13.19 26.62
C THR A 141 -12.80 -13.59 25.35
N PHE A 142 -12.09 -12.65 24.74
CA PHE A 142 -11.27 -12.92 23.56
C PHE A 142 -10.10 -13.84 23.90
N SER A 143 -9.78 -14.76 22.98
CA SER A 143 -8.66 -15.68 23.10
C SER A 143 -8.03 -15.90 21.74
N GLU A 144 -6.70 -16.04 21.68
CA GLU A 144 -5.98 -16.33 20.44
C GLU A 144 -6.42 -17.65 19.78
N SER A 145 -7.03 -18.58 20.53
CA SER A 145 -7.63 -19.80 19.93
C SER A 145 -8.82 -19.51 19.02
N MET A 146 -9.41 -18.31 19.12
CA MET A 146 -10.45 -17.83 18.22
C MET A 146 -9.87 -17.33 16.89
N VAL A 147 -8.59 -16.99 16.85
CA VAL A 147 -7.93 -16.45 15.65
C VAL A 147 -7.83 -17.55 14.59
N ARG A 148 -8.09 -17.16 13.35
CA ARG A 148 -7.99 -18.02 12.17
C ARG A 148 -6.97 -17.51 11.17
N ALA A 149 -6.73 -16.19 11.18
CA ALA A 149 -5.72 -15.55 10.35
C ALA A 149 -5.20 -14.29 11.05
N HIS A 150 -3.90 -14.03 10.89
CA HIS A 150 -3.20 -12.88 11.43
C HIS A 150 -2.04 -12.50 10.52
N GLY A 151 -2.00 -11.24 10.09
CA GLY A 151 -0.88 -10.65 9.36
C GLY A 151 -0.57 -9.25 9.86
N THR A 152 0.70 -8.85 9.78
CA THR A 152 1.18 -7.51 10.14
C THR A 152 1.58 -6.74 8.89
N SER A 153 1.21 -5.47 8.82
CA SER A 153 1.67 -4.55 7.76
C SER A 153 2.34 -3.32 8.32
N LYS A 154 2.97 -2.53 7.44
CA LYS A 154 3.51 -1.21 7.76
C LYS A 154 4.50 -1.27 8.93
N ASP A 155 5.37 -2.28 8.95
CA ASP A 155 6.37 -2.49 10.01
C ASP A 155 7.26 -1.27 10.22
N HIS A 156 7.56 -0.54 9.13
CA HIS A 156 8.31 0.72 9.15
C HIS A 156 7.61 1.88 9.91
N LYS A 157 6.35 1.69 10.33
CA LYS A 157 5.54 2.62 11.12
C LYS A 157 5.03 1.95 12.41
N GLY A 158 5.80 1.04 13.01
CA GLY A 158 5.42 0.38 14.26
C GLY A 158 4.40 -0.77 14.12
N GLY A 159 4.08 -1.15 12.88
CA GLY A 159 3.25 -2.32 12.57
C GLY A 159 1.76 -2.08 12.73
N GLN A 160 0.98 -2.73 11.88
CA GLN A 160 -0.47 -2.78 11.92
C GLN A 160 -0.91 -4.25 11.89
N SER A 161 -1.44 -4.78 12.99
CA SER A 161 -2.04 -6.12 13.02
C SER A 161 -3.38 -6.14 12.30
N ASN A 162 -3.60 -7.15 11.47
CA ASN A 162 -4.88 -7.42 10.80
C ASN A 162 -5.29 -8.85 11.15
N VAL A 163 -6.37 -8.99 11.91
CA VAL A 163 -6.71 -10.22 12.62
C VAL A 163 -8.13 -10.66 12.28
N ARG A 164 -8.29 -11.94 11.96
CA ARG A 164 -9.61 -12.56 11.73
C ARG A 164 -9.86 -13.61 12.80
N PHE A 165 -11.01 -13.55 13.46
CA PHE A 165 -11.36 -14.47 14.54
C PHE A 165 -12.81 -14.96 14.47
N VAL A 166 -13.03 -16.18 14.95
CA VAL A 166 -14.35 -16.81 15.08
C VAL A 166 -14.80 -16.76 16.53
N ALA A 167 -15.93 -16.10 16.78
CA ALA A 167 -16.45 -15.84 18.11
C ALA A 167 -17.14 -17.06 18.76
N GLY A 168 -17.62 -18.01 17.96
CA GLY A 168 -18.40 -19.17 18.42
C GLY A 168 -19.80 -18.79 18.91
N THR A 169 -20.38 -17.69 18.43
CA THR A 169 -21.69 -17.18 18.85
C THR A 169 -22.34 -16.33 17.74
N ASP A 170 -23.64 -16.53 17.51
CA ASP A 170 -24.42 -15.74 16.54
C ASP A 170 -24.98 -14.42 17.13
N ASP A 171 -24.76 -14.19 18.42
CA ASP A 171 -25.10 -12.95 19.12
C ASP A 171 -24.14 -11.82 18.73
N ALA A 172 -24.60 -10.91 17.86
CA ALA A 172 -23.80 -9.82 17.31
C ALA A 172 -23.17 -8.92 18.38
N GLU A 173 -23.84 -8.67 19.50
CA GLU A 173 -23.29 -7.84 20.58
C GLU A 173 -22.13 -8.55 21.29
N LYS A 174 -22.18 -9.89 21.37
CA LYS A 174 -21.06 -10.69 21.87
C LYS A 174 -19.88 -10.71 20.90
N VAL A 175 -20.13 -10.84 19.60
CA VAL A 175 -19.06 -10.77 18.59
C VAL A 175 -18.41 -9.39 18.62
N LYS A 176 -19.19 -8.32 18.76
CA LYS A 176 -18.71 -6.95 18.93
C LYS A 176 -17.85 -6.80 20.18
N ALA A 177 -18.30 -7.29 21.33
CA ALA A 177 -17.52 -7.26 22.56
C ALA A 177 -16.18 -8.00 22.43
N LEU A 178 -16.15 -9.12 21.71
CA LEU A 178 -14.94 -9.88 21.40
C LEU A 178 -14.02 -9.14 20.41
N GLN A 179 -14.58 -8.46 19.42
CA GLN A 179 -13.81 -7.66 18.44
C GLN A 179 -13.05 -6.53 19.12
N LYS A 180 -13.69 -5.84 20.07
CA LYS A 180 -13.03 -4.80 20.87
C LYS A 180 -11.86 -5.35 21.68
N GLN A 181 -12.08 -6.49 22.35
CA GLN A 181 -11.02 -7.17 23.10
C GLN A 181 -9.88 -7.64 22.20
N CYS A 182 -10.17 -8.13 20.99
CA CYS A 182 -9.18 -8.46 19.98
C CYS A 182 -8.31 -7.24 19.63
N VAL A 183 -8.93 -6.08 19.35
CA VAL A 183 -8.18 -4.85 19.02
C VAL A 183 -7.27 -4.47 20.18
N GLN A 184 -7.78 -4.47 21.42
CA GLN A 184 -6.96 -4.15 22.60
C GLN A 184 -5.77 -5.11 22.76
N HIS A 185 -6.00 -6.42 22.59
CA HIS A 185 -4.94 -7.43 22.67
C HIS A 185 -3.82 -7.19 21.66
N TYR A 186 -4.16 -6.88 20.42
CA TYR A 186 -3.15 -6.69 19.37
C TYR A 186 -2.51 -5.30 19.36
N LEU A 187 -3.14 -4.29 19.96
CA LEU A 187 -2.51 -2.99 20.22
C LEU A 187 -1.39 -3.06 21.26
N GLU A 188 -1.29 -4.15 22.04
CA GLU A 188 -0.12 -4.40 22.87
C GLU A 188 1.09 -4.87 22.05
N GLN A 189 0.88 -5.33 20.81
CA GLN A 189 1.89 -5.91 19.93
C GLN A 189 2.30 -4.97 18.79
N THR A 190 1.37 -4.16 18.29
CA THR A 190 1.56 -3.27 17.13
C THR A 190 0.98 -1.88 17.40
N GLU A 191 1.46 -0.86 16.69
CA GLU A 191 0.96 0.52 16.84
C GLU A 191 -0.50 0.70 16.38
N ALA A 192 -0.99 -0.22 15.56
CA ALA A 192 -2.37 -0.26 15.07
C ALA A 192 -2.90 -1.69 14.99
N ALA A 193 -4.20 -1.87 15.20
CA ALA A 193 -4.81 -3.19 15.07
C ALA A 193 -6.20 -3.10 14.47
N TYR A 194 -6.50 -4.02 13.56
CA TYR A 194 -7.81 -4.24 12.97
C TYR A 194 -8.26 -5.67 13.19
N CYS A 195 -9.46 -5.84 13.74
CA CYS A 195 -10.05 -7.15 14.00
C CYS A 195 -11.37 -7.32 13.26
N TYR A 196 -11.50 -8.47 12.60
CA TYR A 196 -12.67 -8.92 11.86
C TYR A 196 -13.29 -10.12 12.58
N GLY A 197 -14.52 -9.97 13.07
CA GLY A 197 -15.24 -10.98 13.84
C GLY A 197 -16.28 -11.74 13.02
N TYR A 198 -16.23 -13.06 13.11
CA TYR A 198 -17.16 -14.02 12.49
C TYR A 198 -17.95 -14.75 13.59
N ALA A 199 -19.23 -15.09 13.38
CA ALA A 199 -19.97 -15.83 14.40
C ALA A 199 -19.42 -17.25 14.57
N ASN A 200 -19.20 -17.95 13.46
CA ASN A 200 -18.83 -19.35 13.45
C ASN A 200 -17.84 -19.67 12.31
N ASP A 201 -17.27 -20.88 12.32
CA ASP A 201 -16.28 -21.30 11.33
C ASP A 201 -16.87 -21.41 9.91
N ALA A 202 -18.18 -21.61 9.76
CA ALA A 202 -18.82 -21.67 8.44
C ALA A 202 -18.90 -20.27 7.80
N ASP A 203 -19.16 -19.23 8.58
CA ASP A 203 -19.08 -17.84 8.12
C ASP A 203 -17.64 -17.45 7.78
N TYR A 204 -16.69 -17.88 8.62
CA TYR A 204 -15.27 -17.68 8.33
C TYR A 204 -14.90 -18.35 7.02
N ALA A 205 -15.22 -19.63 6.83
CA ALA A 205 -14.81 -20.42 5.67
C ALA A 205 -15.39 -19.93 4.33
N LEU A 206 -16.40 -19.04 4.34
CA LEU A 206 -16.90 -18.42 3.12
C LEU A 206 -15.87 -17.42 2.60
N THR A 207 -15.28 -17.77 1.47
CA THR A 207 -14.28 -16.98 0.76
C THR A 207 -14.89 -16.44 -0.52
N THR A 208 -14.44 -15.27 -0.97
CA THR A 208 -14.67 -14.87 -2.36
C THR A 208 -13.95 -15.81 -3.32
N ILE A 209 -14.29 -15.74 -4.61
CA ILE A 209 -13.65 -16.57 -5.65
C ILE A 209 -12.17 -16.22 -5.87
N GLU A 210 -11.79 -14.99 -5.52
CA GLU A 210 -10.44 -14.42 -5.65
C GLU A 210 -9.53 -14.77 -4.46
N TRP A 211 -10.04 -15.51 -3.49
CA TRP A 211 -9.31 -15.86 -2.29
C TRP A 211 -8.35 -17.03 -2.54
N ASP A 212 -7.14 -16.91 -2.02
CA ASP A 212 -6.22 -18.02 -1.79
C ASP A 212 -5.71 -18.04 -0.33
N ALA A 213 -5.05 -19.13 0.08
CA ALA A 213 -4.60 -19.29 1.46
C ALA A 213 -3.57 -18.23 1.92
N LYS A 214 -2.76 -17.68 1.01
CA LYS A 214 -1.79 -16.62 1.31
C LYS A 214 -2.48 -15.28 1.57
N PHE A 215 -3.68 -15.06 1.04
CA PHE A 215 -4.45 -13.83 1.30
C PHE A 215 -4.91 -13.70 2.75
N ASP A 216 -5.05 -14.79 3.50
CA ASP A 216 -5.33 -14.73 4.94
C ASP A 216 -4.12 -14.24 5.74
N GLU A 217 -2.92 -14.50 5.22
CA GLU A 217 -1.64 -14.11 5.82
C GLU A 217 -1.22 -12.69 5.38
N SER A 218 -1.85 -12.14 4.33
CA SER A 218 -1.55 -10.81 3.81
C SER A 218 -2.27 -9.70 4.59
N ALA A 219 -1.63 -8.53 4.63
CA ALA A 219 -2.10 -7.33 5.31
C ALA A 219 -3.53 -6.88 4.97
N TYR A 220 -4.00 -7.25 3.78
CA TYR A 220 -5.28 -6.79 3.24
C TYR A 220 -6.39 -7.80 3.40
N GLY A 221 -6.10 -9.05 3.81
CA GLY A 221 -7.08 -10.10 4.07
C GLY A 221 -8.16 -10.15 2.99
N GLY A 222 -8.06 -11.03 2.00
CA GLY A 222 -9.09 -11.14 0.94
C GLY A 222 -10.53 -11.05 1.49
N GLY A 223 -11.39 -10.30 0.81
CA GLY A 223 -12.73 -10.00 1.31
C GLY A 223 -13.52 -11.28 1.60
N ARG A 224 -13.67 -11.64 2.88
CA ARG A 224 -14.59 -12.70 3.29
C ARG A 224 -15.97 -12.06 3.40
N PRO A 225 -16.95 -12.47 2.58
CA PRO A 225 -18.23 -11.77 2.44
C PRO A 225 -19.11 -11.84 3.69
N CYS A 226 -18.79 -12.73 4.63
CA CYS A 226 -19.60 -12.97 5.83
C CYS A 226 -18.88 -12.50 7.10
N TRP A 227 -18.60 -11.19 7.24
CA TRP A 227 -18.19 -10.62 8.53
C TRP A 227 -19.41 -10.14 9.33
N ILE A 228 -19.36 -10.24 10.66
CA ILE A 228 -20.43 -9.76 11.55
C ILE A 228 -20.09 -8.39 12.13
N VAL A 229 -18.82 -8.21 12.48
CA VAL A 229 -18.29 -6.93 12.98
C VAL A 229 -16.86 -6.76 12.52
N TYR A 230 -16.48 -5.52 12.26
CA TYR A 230 -15.11 -5.11 11.97
C TYR A 230 -14.81 -3.82 12.71
N GLY A 231 -13.61 -3.70 13.25
CA GLY A 231 -13.18 -2.46 13.89
C GLY A 231 -11.70 -2.49 14.19
N GLY A 232 -11.15 -1.32 14.49
CA GLY A 232 -9.72 -1.21 14.77
C GLY A 232 -9.30 0.17 15.24
N GLN A 233 -8.01 0.31 15.52
CA GLN A 233 -7.35 1.58 15.73
C GLN A 233 -6.29 1.75 14.62
N PRO A 234 -6.38 2.81 13.79
CA PRO A 234 -5.39 3.10 12.76
C PRO A 234 -4.07 3.58 13.37
N LEU A 235 -2.98 3.48 12.59
CA LEU A 235 -1.65 3.99 12.96
C LEU A 235 -1.64 5.50 13.22
N SER A 236 -2.55 6.21 12.55
CA SER A 236 -2.71 7.65 12.66
C SER A 236 -4.06 7.91 13.36
N GLY A 237 -4.05 8.13 14.67
CA GLY A 237 -5.25 8.42 15.49
C GLY A 237 -4.91 8.64 16.97
N PRO A 238 -5.75 9.32 17.77
CA PRO A 238 -5.54 9.39 19.22
C PRO A 238 -5.39 7.99 19.87
N PRO A 239 -4.58 7.81 20.93
CA PRO A 239 -4.56 6.55 21.67
C PRO A 239 -5.98 6.26 22.21
N ALA A 240 -6.44 5.03 22.06
CA ALA A 240 -7.77 4.57 22.50
C ALA A 240 -8.98 5.18 21.78
N THR A 241 -8.82 5.85 20.64
CA THR A 241 -9.92 5.98 19.67
C THR A 241 -10.04 4.67 18.91
N GLU A 242 -10.69 3.71 19.55
CA GLU A 242 -11.25 2.56 18.87
C GLU A 242 -12.23 3.10 17.80
N THR A 243 -11.79 3.19 16.56
CA THR A 243 -12.70 3.30 15.42
C THR A 243 -13.37 1.95 15.28
N SER A 244 -14.32 1.66 16.18
CA SER A 244 -15.38 0.72 15.89
C SER A 244 -16.17 1.35 14.76
N LYS A 245 -15.72 1.11 13.53
CA LYS A 245 -16.55 1.30 12.36
C LYS A 245 -17.74 0.37 12.60
N GLU A 246 -18.92 0.89 12.87
CA GLU A 246 -20.13 0.09 12.77
C GLU A 246 -20.62 0.17 11.32
N PRO A 247 -20.12 -0.67 10.41
CA PRO A 247 -20.99 -1.51 9.63
C PRO A 247 -21.14 -2.79 10.45
N SER A 248 -22.25 -2.91 11.16
CA SER A 248 -22.90 -4.22 11.19
C SER A 248 -23.28 -4.54 9.75
N GLU A 249 -22.32 -4.99 8.92
CA GLU A 249 -22.55 -5.44 7.55
C GLU A 249 -23.20 -6.83 7.58
N TYR A 250 -24.28 -6.92 8.35
CA TYR A 250 -25.11 -8.10 8.48
C TYR A 250 -26.56 -7.73 8.18
N THR A 251 -26.84 -7.35 6.93
CA THR A 251 -28.23 -7.35 6.42
C THR A 251 -28.31 -7.63 4.92
N ARG A 252 -27.52 -8.57 4.39
CA ARG A 252 -27.90 -9.30 3.17
C ARG A 252 -28.01 -10.79 3.50
N THR A 253 -29.13 -11.18 4.13
CA THR A 253 -29.67 -12.56 4.21
C THR A 253 -28.71 -13.73 3.88
N GLY A 254 -28.31 -14.53 4.89
CA GLY A 254 -27.94 -15.95 4.71
C GLY A 254 -26.45 -16.36 4.69
N CYS A 255 -25.67 -16.01 5.71
CA CYS A 255 -24.41 -16.72 6.01
C CYS A 255 -24.70 -17.70 7.15
N PRO A 256 -24.62 -19.02 6.91
CA PRO A 256 -23.39 -19.82 6.81
C PRO A 256 -23.48 -20.89 5.68
N GLY A 257 -23.27 -20.48 4.43
CA GLY A 257 -23.11 -21.38 3.28
C GLY A 257 -23.97 -21.07 2.06
N THR A 258 -24.93 -20.15 2.16
CA THR A 258 -25.92 -19.89 1.10
C THR A 258 -25.65 -18.64 0.26
N VAL A 259 -24.54 -17.95 0.53
CA VAL A 259 -24.07 -16.84 -0.32
C VAL A 259 -23.83 -17.39 -1.72
N ARG A 260 -24.73 -17.05 -2.65
CA ARG A 260 -24.54 -17.35 -4.06
C ARG A 260 -23.62 -16.29 -4.63
N PHE A 261 -22.37 -16.67 -4.84
CA PHE A 261 -21.47 -15.87 -5.66
C PHE A 261 -22.00 -15.88 -7.10
N PRO A 262 -22.05 -14.73 -7.79
CA PRO A 262 -22.34 -14.70 -9.21
C PRO A 262 -21.44 -15.72 -9.93
N GLY A 263 -22.01 -16.73 -10.59
CA GLY A 263 -21.27 -17.83 -11.23
C GLY A 263 -21.29 -19.19 -10.53
N GLN A 264 -21.66 -19.30 -9.23
CA GLN A 264 -21.95 -20.60 -8.62
C GLN A 264 -23.34 -21.10 -9.09
N LEU A 265 -23.38 -21.94 -10.12
CA LEU A 265 -24.55 -22.75 -10.40
C LEU A 265 -24.87 -23.61 -9.16
N ALA A 266 -26.16 -23.75 -8.81
CA ALA A 266 -26.59 -24.76 -7.84
C ALA A 266 -25.95 -26.11 -8.21
N PRO A 267 -25.54 -26.98 -7.25
CA PRO A 267 -24.95 -28.26 -7.59
C PRO A 267 -25.91 -29.00 -8.53
N ALA A 268 -25.55 -29.04 -9.80
CA ALA A 268 -26.41 -29.56 -10.83
C ALA A 268 -26.54 -31.08 -10.61
N PRO A 269 -27.75 -31.66 -10.66
CA PRO A 269 -27.84 -33.08 -10.96
C PRO A 269 -27.08 -33.30 -12.28
N ALA A 270 -26.16 -34.27 -12.30
CA ALA A 270 -25.20 -34.55 -13.37
C ALA A 270 -25.64 -34.02 -14.75
N ALA A 271 -24.97 -32.97 -15.22
CA ALA A 271 -25.36 -32.27 -16.43
C ALA A 271 -25.19 -33.17 -17.67
N ILE A 272 -26.25 -33.17 -18.49
CA ILE A 272 -26.22 -33.62 -19.88
C ILE A 272 -25.32 -32.64 -20.66
N PRO A 273 -24.43 -33.10 -21.57
CA PRO A 273 -23.51 -32.22 -22.30
C PRO A 273 -24.26 -31.17 -23.12
N ALA A 274 -23.87 -29.90 -22.97
CA ALA A 274 -24.39 -28.80 -23.77
C ALA A 274 -23.87 -28.87 -25.22
N ALA A 275 -24.73 -28.50 -26.17
CA ALA A 275 -24.42 -28.46 -27.60
C ALA A 275 -23.51 -27.26 -27.97
N PRO A 276 -22.72 -27.34 -29.05
CA PRO A 276 -21.54 -26.50 -29.26
C PRO A 276 -21.76 -25.16 -30.00
N ASP A 277 -22.99 -24.78 -30.37
CA ASP A 277 -23.20 -23.79 -31.44
C ASP A 277 -23.81 -22.45 -30.99
N GLY A 278 -23.31 -21.87 -29.89
CA GLY A 278 -23.59 -20.47 -29.54
C GLY A 278 -22.60 -19.51 -30.21
N PRO A 279 -23.01 -18.30 -30.64
CA PRO A 279 -22.05 -17.29 -31.12
C PRO A 279 -21.04 -16.95 -30.01
N PRO A 280 -19.75 -16.77 -30.34
CA PRO A 280 -18.73 -16.47 -29.34
C PRO A 280 -19.06 -15.17 -28.61
N ALA A 281 -18.92 -15.18 -27.29
CA ALA A 281 -19.10 -13.99 -26.48
C ALA A 281 -18.17 -12.87 -26.99
N PRO A 282 -18.64 -11.61 -27.06
CA PRO A 282 -17.80 -10.50 -27.49
C PRO A 282 -16.60 -10.37 -26.55
N ALA A 283 -15.40 -10.29 -27.14
CA ALA A 283 -14.14 -10.20 -26.41
C ALA A 283 -14.12 -9.00 -25.45
N VAL A 284 -13.50 -9.20 -24.29
CA VAL A 284 -13.25 -8.13 -23.31
C VAL A 284 -12.09 -7.26 -23.79
N PRO A 285 -12.24 -5.93 -23.81
CA PRO A 285 -11.15 -5.03 -24.18
C PRO A 285 -9.95 -5.14 -23.23
N ALA A 286 -8.74 -5.07 -23.78
CA ALA A 286 -7.52 -4.95 -22.98
C ALA A 286 -7.28 -3.48 -22.62
N HIS A 287 -7.22 -3.17 -21.33
CA HIS A 287 -7.01 -1.83 -20.80
C HIS A 287 -6.00 -1.85 -19.65
N ASN A 288 -5.29 -0.74 -19.43
CA ASN A 288 -4.41 -0.53 -18.28
C ASN A 288 -5.10 0.38 -17.23
N PRO A 289 -5.71 -0.17 -16.17
CA PRO A 289 -6.41 0.63 -15.16
C PRO A 289 -5.50 1.66 -14.47
N CYS A 290 -4.19 1.43 -14.42
CA CYS A 290 -3.25 2.38 -13.82
C CYS A 290 -3.06 3.66 -14.63
N ALA A 291 -3.40 3.66 -15.93
CA ALA A 291 -3.37 4.88 -16.73
C ALA A 291 -4.39 5.92 -16.23
N LEU A 292 -5.45 5.49 -15.54
CA LEU A 292 -6.49 6.34 -14.97
C LEU A 292 -6.05 7.04 -13.67
N LEU A 293 -4.96 6.59 -13.04
CA LEU A 293 -4.37 7.25 -11.87
C LEU A 293 -3.22 8.14 -12.32
N GLU A 294 -3.45 9.46 -12.35
CA GLU A 294 -2.41 10.41 -12.72
C GLU A 294 -1.36 10.58 -11.58
N PRO A 295 -0.07 10.29 -11.82
CA PRO A 295 0.98 10.42 -10.80
C PRO A 295 1.02 11.82 -10.17
N ALA A 296 0.86 12.87 -10.98
CA ALA A 296 0.86 14.25 -10.51
C ALA A 296 -0.29 14.55 -9.54
N ALA A 297 -1.49 14.00 -9.80
CA ALA A 297 -2.63 14.12 -8.89
C ALA A 297 -2.35 13.42 -7.56
N LEU A 298 -1.81 12.19 -7.59
CA LEU A 298 -1.44 11.44 -6.39
C LEU A 298 -0.42 12.20 -5.52
N VAL A 299 0.64 12.73 -6.14
CA VAL A 299 1.68 13.53 -5.45
C VAL A 299 1.08 14.81 -4.86
N ALA A 300 0.22 15.51 -5.60
CA ALA A 300 -0.47 16.70 -5.10
C ALA A 300 -1.41 16.38 -3.92
N GLY A 301 -2.01 15.18 -3.95
CA GLY A 301 -2.80 14.61 -2.87
C GLY A 301 -1.98 14.20 -1.64
N GLY A 302 -0.66 13.99 -1.78
CA GLY A 302 0.24 13.53 -0.71
C GLY A 302 0.43 12.01 -0.66
N PHE A 303 0.11 11.30 -1.74
CA PHE A 303 0.21 9.85 -1.88
C PHE A 303 1.41 9.42 -2.72
N GLU A 304 1.77 8.15 -2.60
CA GLU A 304 2.80 7.52 -3.42
C GLU A 304 2.34 7.45 -4.89
N GLU A 305 3.23 7.83 -5.81
CA GLU A 305 2.89 7.97 -7.24
C GLU A 305 3.00 6.67 -8.03
N ARG A 306 3.76 5.69 -7.52
CA ARG A 306 3.98 4.41 -8.19
C ARG A 306 2.71 3.59 -8.12
N THR A 307 2.27 3.07 -9.27
CA THR A 307 1.05 2.29 -9.40
C THR A 307 1.33 0.89 -9.94
N ALA A 308 0.48 -0.06 -9.55
CA ALA A 308 0.53 -1.44 -10.02
C ALA A 308 -0.91 -1.95 -10.25
N ALA A 309 -1.11 -2.62 -11.37
CA ALA A 309 -2.39 -3.26 -11.68
C ALA A 309 -2.54 -4.54 -10.87
N ALA A 310 -3.78 -4.91 -10.56
CA ALA A 310 -4.07 -6.24 -10.06
C ALA A 310 -3.64 -7.29 -11.11
N GLY A 311 -3.05 -8.40 -10.66
CA GLY A 311 -2.79 -9.55 -11.54
C GLY A 311 -4.09 -10.24 -11.95
N GLY A 312 -4.07 -11.05 -13.02
CA GLY A 312 -5.24 -11.79 -13.52
C GLY A 312 -5.88 -11.16 -14.75
N ALA A 313 -6.78 -11.90 -15.40
CA ALA A 313 -7.51 -11.40 -16.58
C ALA A 313 -8.78 -10.63 -16.14
N PRO A 314 -9.13 -9.48 -16.76
CA PRO A 314 -10.25 -8.65 -16.30
C PRO A 314 -11.61 -9.35 -16.26
N ASP A 315 -11.83 -10.34 -17.13
CA ASP A 315 -13.04 -11.16 -17.18
C ASP A 315 -13.13 -12.18 -16.03
N GLU A 316 -12.00 -12.57 -15.42
CA GLU A 316 -11.98 -13.43 -14.23
C GLU A 316 -12.57 -12.72 -13.01
N PHE A 317 -12.51 -11.38 -12.99
CA PHE A 317 -13.03 -10.52 -11.92
C PHE A 317 -14.46 -10.04 -12.17
N ALA A 318 -15.03 -10.30 -13.35
CA ALA A 318 -16.37 -9.87 -13.72
C ALA A 318 -17.45 -10.52 -12.84
N ARG A 319 -18.40 -9.73 -12.33
CA ARG A 319 -19.46 -10.21 -11.43
C ARG A 319 -20.85 -9.72 -11.86
N GLY A 320 -21.84 -10.62 -11.81
CA GLY A 320 -23.24 -10.28 -12.10
C GLY A 320 -23.42 -9.75 -13.53
N ASP A 321 -23.74 -8.47 -13.65
CA ASP A 321 -24.01 -7.79 -14.92
C ASP A 321 -22.75 -7.12 -15.52
N THR A 322 -21.64 -7.17 -14.79
CA THR A 322 -20.32 -6.71 -15.20
C THR A 322 -19.68 -7.75 -16.13
N ARG A 323 -19.06 -7.27 -17.20
CA ARG A 323 -18.36 -8.06 -18.22
C ARG A 323 -16.86 -8.18 -17.97
N ALA A 324 -16.29 -7.20 -17.26
CA ALA A 324 -14.88 -7.15 -16.90
C ALA A 324 -14.67 -6.18 -15.74
N THR A 325 -13.74 -6.50 -14.85
CA THR A 325 -13.32 -5.60 -13.78
C THR A 325 -11.82 -5.39 -13.87
N TYR A 326 -11.40 -4.12 -13.90
CA TYR A 326 -10.01 -3.70 -13.96
C TYR A 326 -9.67 -2.99 -12.66
N ALA A 327 -8.53 -3.30 -12.06
CA ALA A 327 -8.14 -2.67 -10.79
C ALA A 327 -6.67 -2.21 -10.82
N CYS A 328 -6.41 -1.09 -10.17
CA CYS A 328 -5.07 -0.58 -9.93
C CYS A 328 -4.97 0.05 -8.54
N GLY A 329 -3.82 -0.10 -7.90
CA GLY A 329 -3.50 0.56 -6.65
C GLY A 329 -2.17 1.30 -6.74
N ASN A 330 -1.99 2.31 -5.90
CA ASN A 330 -0.66 2.86 -5.66
C ASN A 330 0.16 1.98 -4.69
N ALA A 331 1.47 2.17 -4.63
CA ALA A 331 2.39 1.22 -3.99
C ALA A 331 2.24 1.11 -2.47
N ASP A 332 1.62 2.08 -1.79
CA ASP A 332 1.25 1.98 -0.37
C ASP A 332 -0.23 1.61 -0.15
N SER A 333 -0.96 1.37 -1.23
CA SER A 333 -2.41 1.11 -1.29
C SER A 333 -3.25 2.17 -0.58
N GLY A 334 -2.73 3.40 -0.50
CA GLY A 334 -3.47 4.57 -0.06
C GLY A 334 -4.53 5.00 -1.07
N VAL A 335 -4.39 4.61 -2.34
CA VAL A 335 -5.34 4.92 -3.42
C VAL A 335 -5.55 3.67 -4.27
N VAL A 336 -6.81 3.25 -4.41
CA VAL A 336 -7.20 2.07 -5.20
C VAL A 336 -8.36 2.46 -6.12
N ILE A 337 -8.21 2.17 -7.41
CA ILE A 337 -9.25 2.36 -8.42
C ILE A 337 -9.72 1.00 -8.94
N GLU A 338 -11.03 0.86 -9.09
CA GLU A 338 -11.72 -0.28 -9.68
C GLU A 338 -12.64 0.22 -10.79
N ILE A 339 -12.65 -0.47 -11.92
CA ILE A 339 -13.42 -0.12 -13.11
C ILE A 339 -14.20 -1.35 -13.55
N ASP A 340 -15.52 -1.25 -13.48
CA ASP A 340 -16.44 -2.28 -13.93
C ASP A 340 -17.01 -1.92 -15.30
N LEU A 341 -16.81 -2.78 -16.28
CA LEU A 341 -17.42 -2.69 -17.60
C LEU A 341 -18.80 -3.36 -17.60
N PHE A 342 -19.86 -2.60 -17.77
CA PHE A 342 -21.24 -3.10 -17.88
C PHE A 342 -21.68 -3.30 -19.34
N THR A 343 -22.79 -4.01 -19.51
CA THR A 343 -23.44 -4.15 -20.81
C THR A 343 -24.14 -2.87 -21.27
N THR A 344 -24.57 -2.02 -20.33
CA THR A 344 -25.25 -0.75 -20.63
C THR A 344 -24.74 0.40 -19.76
N PRO A 345 -24.76 1.65 -20.27
CA PRO A 345 -24.42 2.83 -19.46
C PRO A 345 -25.32 3.03 -18.24
N GLU A 346 -26.59 2.64 -18.33
CA GLU A 346 -27.53 2.78 -17.23
C GLU A 346 -27.17 1.88 -16.05
N ALA A 347 -26.65 0.67 -16.31
CA ALA A 347 -26.20 -0.25 -15.27
C ALA A 347 -24.92 0.27 -14.59
N ALA A 348 -23.97 0.78 -15.37
CA ALA A 348 -22.76 1.43 -14.83
C ALA A 348 -23.10 2.61 -13.93
N ARG A 349 -24.01 3.47 -14.37
CA ARG A 349 -24.47 4.62 -13.58
C ARG A 349 -25.18 4.19 -12.29
N ALA A 350 -26.02 3.16 -12.35
CA ALA A 350 -26.71 2.63 -11.18
C ALA A 350 -25.71 2.04 -10.15
N GLN A 351 -24.68 1.33 -10.62
CA GLN A 351 -23.61 0.83 -9.77
C GLN A 351 -22.83 1.97 -9.12
N ALA A 352 -22.47 3.00 -9.90
CA ALA A 352 -21.82 4.19 -9.37
C ALA A 352 -22.69 4.89 -8.30
N GLU A 353 -24.00 5.03 -8.52
CA GLU A 353 -24.94 5.58 -7.53
C GLU A 353 -25.00 4.73 -6.25
N ASP A 354 -24.99 3.40 -6.36
CA ASP A 354 -25.04 2.49 -5.22
C ASP A 354 -23.77 2.55 -4.36
N ALA A 355 -22.60 2.55 -5.00
CA ALA A 355 -21.29 2.57 -4.33
C ALA A 355 -21.11 3.79 -3.38
N THR A 356 -21.79 4.90 -3.67
CA THR A 356 -21.78 6.12 -2.85
C THR A 356 -23.18 6.59 -2.47
N ASN A 357 -24.10 5.64 -2.26
CA ASN A 357 -25.47 5.93 -1.85
C ASN A 357 -25.54 6.55 -0.43
N THR A 358 -26.72 7.02 -0.04
CA THR A 358 -26.95 7.63 1.28
C THR A 358 -27.02 6.63 2.44
N GLN A 359 -26.98 5.32 2.15
CA GLN A 359 -26.93 4.25 3.15
C GLN A 359 -25.50 3.96 3.63
N GLN A 360 -24.48 4.60 3.04
CA GLN A 360 -23.08 4.61 3.50
C GLN A 360 -22.91 5.39 4.83
N THR A 361 -23.75 5.08 5.81
CA THR A 361 -23.91 5.82 7.09
C THR A 361 -22.59 5.95 7.84
N PHE A 362 -21.71 4.95 7.76
CA PHE A 362 -20.37 5.01 8.34
C PHE A 362 -19.52 6.16 7.76
N LEU A 363 -19.41 6.25 6.43
CA LEU A 363 -18.64 7.32 5.79
C LEU A 363 -19.34 8.67 5.92
N LEU A 364 -20.67 8.67 5.99
CA LEU A 364 -21.49 9.88 6.02
C LEU A 364 -21.72 10.45 7.43
N ALA A 365 -21.47 9.68 8.49
CA ALA A 365 -21.68 10.13 9.86
C ALA A 365 -20.88 11.41 10.17
N THR A 366 -19.66 11.50 9.63
CA THR A 366 -18.76 12.64 9.80
C THR A 366 -18.17 13.14 8.47
N GLY A 367 -18.51 12.50 7.35
CA GLY A 367 -17.99 12.84 6.03
C GLY A 367 -18.94 13.73 5.24
N THR A 368 -18.40 14.37 4.21
CA THR A 368 -19.17 15.21 3.29
C THR A 368 -19.45 14.43 2.01
N ARG A 369 -20.73 14.36 1.63
CA ARG A 369 -21.15 13.82 0.32
C ARG A 369 -21.37 14.92 -0.69
N ILE A 370 -20.70 14.82 -1.83
CA ILE A 370 -20.82 15.74 -2.97
C ILE A 370 -21.30 14.91 -4.17
N PRO A 371 -22.60 14.91 -4.50
CA PRO A 371 -23.11 14.16 -5.64
C PRO A 371 -22.55 14.72 -6.95
N PHE A 372 -22.26 13.82 -7.89
CA PHE A 372 -22.09 14.23 -9.28
C PHE A 372 -23.45 14.50 -9.92
N ASP A 373 -23.45 15.04 -11.14
CA ASP A 373 -24.67 15.19 -11.90
C ASP A 373 -25.29 13.83 -12.29
N ALA A 374 -26.55 13.88 -12.71
CA ALA A 374 -27.31 12.69 -13.07
C ALA A 374 -26.76 11.94 -14.30
N THR A 375 -25.86 12.52 -15.08
CA THR A 375 -25.27 11.87 -16.25
C THR A 375 -24.13 10.92 -15.84
N ARG A 376 -23.35 11.29 -14.83
CA ARG A 376 -22.33 10.44 -14.22
C ARG A 376 -22.90 9.47 -13.19
N GLY A 377 -23.89 9.90 -12.41
CA GLY A 377 -24.28 9.19 -11.20
C GLY A 377 -23.16 9.18 -10.15
N GLY A 378 -23.43 8.54 -9.01
CA GLY A 378 -22.48 8.47 -7.90
C GLY A 378 -22.22 9.81 -7.19
N ALA A 379 -21.12 9.88 -6.46
CA ALA A 379 -20.74 11.00 -5.61
C ALA A 379 -19.28 10.90 -5.16
N LYS A 380 -18.78 11.98 -4.59
CA LYS A 380 -17.65 11.99 -3.66
C LYS A 380 -18.15 11.87 -2.23
N ILE A 381 -17.61 10.94 -1.46
CA ILE A 381 -17.75 10.91 0.00
C ILE A 381 -16.36 11.10 0.58
N ILE A 382 -16.12 12.25 1.19
CA ILE A 382 -14.82 12.60 1.77
C ILE A 382 -14.95 12.63 3.28
N ASN A 383 -14.33 11.67 3.96
CA ASN A 383 -14.32 11.60 5.42
C ASN A 383 -12.89 11.74 5.94
N THR A 384 -12.50 12.99 6.17
CA THR A 384 -11.17 13.31 6.69
C THR A 384 -11.00 12.97 8.16
N GLU A 385 -12.08 12.80 8.93
CA GLU A 385 -11.98 12.37 10.33
C GLU A 385 -11.59 10.90 10.44
N LEU A 386 -12.14 10.05 9.56
CA LEU A 386 -11.80 8.63 9.48
C LEU A 386 -10.58 8.35 8.61
N GLY A 387 -10.16 9.33 7.80
CA GLY A 387 -9.10 9.14 6.82
C GLY A 387 -9.54 8.24 5.67
N ILE A 388 -10.83 8.23 5.32
CA ILE A 388 -11.38 7.36 4.28
C ILE A 388 -12.27 8.18 3.36
N SER A 389 -11.95 8.17 2.08
CA SER A 389 -12.81 8.75 1.06
C SER A 389 -13.17 7.69 0.04
N ARG A 390 -14.42 7.71 -0.41
CA ARG A 390 -14.92 6.87 -1.49
C ARG A 390 -15.54 7.74 -2.55
N ILE A 391 -15.19 7.46 -3.79
CA ILE A 391 -15.76 8.08 -4.95
C ILE A 391 -16.28 7.04 -5.90
N SER A 392 -17.38 7.37 -6.55
CA SER A 392 -17.84 6.61 -7.69
C SER A 392 -18.51 7.51 -8.72
N TRP A 393 -18.33 7.17 -9.99
CA TRP A 393 -18.97 7.81 -11.13
C TRP A 393 -19.02 6.84 -12.31
N ALA A 394 -19.85 7.12 -13.30
CA ALA A 394 -19.87 6.35 -14.55
C ALA A 394 -19.49 7.21 -15.75
N ASN A 395 -18.87 6.55 -16.74
CA ASN A 395 -18.54 7.12 -18.05
C ASN A 395 -18.88 6.09 -19.14
N GLY A 396 -20.01 6.31 -19.83
CA GLY A 396 -20.55 5.31 -20.75
C GLY A 396 -20.83 3.98 -20.03
N PRO A 397 -20.37 2.83 -20.54
CA PRO A 397 -20.59 1.53 -19.90
C PRO A 397 -19.63 1.24 -18.73
N TYR A 398 -18.73 2.17 -18.36
CA TYR A 398 -17.79 1.97 -17.26
C TYR A 398 -18.32 2.60 -15.97
N SER A 399 -18.40 1.82 -14.90
CA SER A 399 -18.53 2.32 -13.53
C SER A 399 -17.15 2.37 -12.91
N VAL A 400 -16.77 3.49 -12.32
CA VAL A 400 -15.48 3.66 -11.67
C VAL A 400 -15.72 3.87 -10.18
N GLN A 401 -14.97 3.15 -9.35
CA GLN A 401 -14.88 3.37 -7.92
C GLN A 401 -13.43 3.69 -7.55
N LEU A 402 -13.24 4.72 -6.74
CA LEU A 402 -11.95 5.13 -6.22
C LEU A 402 -12.03 5.20 -4.69
N ASP A 403 -11.25 4.37 -4.03
CA ASP A 403 -11.12 4.35 -2.57
C ASP A 403 -9.76 4.96 -2.16
N VAL A 404 -9.82 5.90 -1.22
CA VAL A 404 -8.65 6.67 -0.75
C VAL A 404 -8.53 6.54 0.77
N MET A 405 -7.45 5.91 1.21
CA MET A 405 -7.04 5.76 2.60
C MET A 405 -6.01 6.84 2.95
N SER A 406 -6.49 7.91 3.58
CA SER A 406 -5.70 9.08 3.98
C SER A 406 -5.39 9.08 5.48
N ASP A 407 -4.35 9.81 5.87
CA ASP A 407 -4.15 10.18 7.28
C ASP A 407 -5.34 11.03 7.80
N PRO A 408 -6.02 10.61 8.88
CA PRO A 408 -7.13 11.35 9.44
C PRO A 408 -6.71 12.69 10.03
N VAL A 409 -7.64 13.64 10.06
CA VAL A 409 -7.46 14.97 10.60
C VAL A 409 -7.62 14.92 12.12
N ILE A 410 -6.51 15.12 12.82
CA ILE A 410 -6.48 15.18 14.29
C ILE A 410 -6.53 16.64 14.73
N THR A 411 -7.50 16.98 15.59
CA THR A 411 -7.67 18.35 16.11
C THR A 411 -6.42 18.81 16.83
N GLY A 412 -5.90 19.98 16.46
CA GLY A 412 -4.68 20.57 17.05
C GLY A 412 -3.38 20.15 16.35
N LEU A 413 -3.43 19.24 15.38
CA LEU A 413 -2.31 18.91 14.51
C LEU A 413 -2.51 19.48 13.11
N THR A 414 -1.41 19.79 12.43
CA THR A 414 -1.48 20.17 11.00
C THR A 414 -1.86 18.93 10.19
N PRO A 415 -2.99 18.95 9.47
CA PRO A 415 -3.46 17.78 8.73
C PRO A 415 -2.55 17.52 7.52
N LYS A 416 -2.16 16.26 7.32
CA LYS A 416 -1.43 15.83 6.13
C LYS A 416 -2.35 15.72 4.90
N HIS A 417 -3.59 15.33 5.11
CA HIS A 417 -4.62 15.22 4.07
C HIS A 417 -5.86 16.03 4.43
N PRO A 418 -5.79 17.38 4.40
CA PRO A 418 -6.96 18.21 4.61
C PRO A 418 -8.00 17.97 3.50
N PHE A 419 -9.25 18.32 3.80
CA PHE A 419 -10.40 18.10 2.92
C PHE A 419 -10.14 18.65 1.53
N GLU A 420 -9.66 19.89 1.43
CA GLU A 420 -9.46 20.61 0.18
C GLU A 420 -8.39 19.95 -0.71
N ARG A 421 -7.38 19.32 -0.10
CA ARG A 421 -6.34 18.59 -0.83
C ARG A 421 -6.89 17.31 -1.42
N ILE A 422 -7.64 16.55 -0.62
CA ILE A 422 -8.28 15.32 -1.06
C ILE A 422 -9.30 15.63 -2.15
N ASP A 423 -10.16 16.62 -1.94
CA ASP A 423 -11.18 17.03 -2.93
C ASP A 423 -10.55 17.44 -4.28
N ALA A 424 -9.48 18.23 -4.25
CA ALA A 424 -8.77 18.64 -5.46
C ALA A 424 -8.09 17.47 -6.19
N MET A 425 -7.46 16.54 -5.47
CA MET A 425 -6.88 15.32 -6.07
C MET A 425 -7.97 14.48 -6.74
N LEU A 426 -9.11 14.34 -6.07
CA LEU A 426 -10.22 13.54 -6.54
C LEU A 426 -10.84 14.14 -7.82
N ASP A 427 -11.01 15.46 -7.88
CA ASP A 427 -11.47 16.14 -9.09
C ASP A 427 -10.50 15.98 -10.26
N ALA A 428 -9.18 16.14 -10.02
CA ALA A 428 -8.16 15.93 -11.04
C ALA A 428 -8.17 14.48 -11.56
N THR A 429 -8.33 13.51 -10.66
CA THR A 429 -8.37 12.08 -11.02
C THR A 429 -9.61 11.77 -11.87
N VAL A 430 -10.78 12.28 -11.50
CA VAL A 430 -12.02 12.10 -12.27
C VAL A 430 -11.90 12.74 -13.65
N GLU A 431 -11.38 13.97 -13.74
CA GLU A 431 -11.20 14.67 -15.01
C GLU A 431 -10.24 13.92 -15.96
N HIS A 432 -9.08 13.48 -15.45
CA HIS A 432 -8.11 12.71 -16.21
C HIS A 432 -8.68 11.36 -16.67
N ALA A 433 -9.27 10.61 -15.75
CA ALA A 433 -9.85 9.31 -16.05
C ALA A 433 -10.99 9.42 -17.08
N ASP A 434 -11.85 10.43 -16.99
CA ASP A 434 -12.94 10.62 -17.96
C ASP A 434 -12.42 10.85 -19.39
N GLN A 435 -11.34 11.61 -19.55
CA GLN A 435 -10.73 11.83 -20.86
C GLN A 435 -10.23 10.51 -21.47
N LEU A 436 -9.60 9.66 -20.65
CA LEU A 436 -9.08 8.39 -21.12
C LEU A 436 -10.19 7.37 -21.39
N LEU A 437 -11.18 7.26 -20.49
CA LEU A 437 -12.35 6.39 -20.65
C LEU A 437 -13.13 6.73 -21.93
N SER A 438 -13.37 8.02 -22.19
CA SER A 438 -14.07 8.47 -23.39
C SER A 438 -13.29 8.24 -24.69
N SER A 439 -11.95 8.26 -24.63
CA SER A 439 -11.12 7.97 -25.81
C SER A 439 -10.83 6.48 -26.01
N GLY A 440 -11.07 5.66 -24.99
CA GLY A 440 -10.68 4.24 -24.95
C GLY A 440 -9.17 3.99 -24.82
N ASN A 441 -8.37 5.04 -24.60
CA ASN A 441 -6.91 4.96 -24.52
C ASN A 441 -6.44 4.89 -23.06
N TRP A 442 -6.91 3.89 -22.34
CA TRP A 442 -6.45 3.60 -20.99
C TRP A 442 -6.01 2.15 -20.90
#